data_AF-A0A367AQB5-F1
#
_entry.id   AF-A0A367AQB5-F1
#
_cell.length_a   1.000
_cell.length_b   1.000
_cell.length_c   1.000
_cell.angle_alpha   90.00
_cell.angle_beta   90.00
_cell.angle_gamma   90.00
#
_symmetry.space_group_name_H-M   'P 1'
#
loop_
_entity.id
_entity.type
_entity.pdbx_description
1 polymer ?
#
loop_
_entity_poly.entity_id
_entity_poly.type
_entity_poly.pdbx_seq_one_letter_code
_entity_poly.pdbx_strand_id
1 'polypeptide(L)'
;MSLDREQRRLRRAAIRRHHPDAGGSATDLLAALATFAGGRGGPATSSSQGAGPEVRFVRRPTGLQRLLLLVRTRSTRSSRPRRVV
;
A
#
# COMPACT_ATOMS: atom_id res chain seq x y z
N MET A 1 -0.85 -22.58 8.03
CA MET A 1 -0.41 -21.21 7.70
C MET A 1 -1.57 -20.34 7.17
N SER A 2 -2.62 -20.13 7.96
CA SER A 2 -3.86 -19.42 7.56
C SER A 2 -4.02 -18.03 8.20
N LEU A 3 -3.29 -17.75 9.28
CA LEU A 3 -3.38 -16.53 10.09
C LEU A 3 -3.04 -15.25 9.28
N ASP A 4 -2.17 -15.36 8.28
CA ASP A 4 -1.74 -14.24 7.45
C ASP A 4 -2.82 -13.75 6.46
N ARG A 5 -3.68 -14.64 5.96
CA ARG A 5 -4.75 -14.26 5.03
C ARG A 5 -5.92 -13.57 5.76
N GLU A 6 -6.28 -14.08 6.93
CA GLU A 6 -7.35 -13.52 7.78
C GLU A 6 -6.95 -12.13 8.29
N GLN A 7 -5.72 -11.98 8.79
CA GLN A 7 -5.18 -10.68 9.22
C GLN A 7 -5.18 -9.64 8.08
N ARG A 8 -4.80 -10.04 6.86
CA ARG A 8 -4.92 -9.16 5.68
C ARG A 8 -6.35 -8.79 5.32
N ARG A 9 -7.32 -9.68 5.59
CA ARG A 9 -8.75 -9.39 5.35
C ARG A 9 -9.25 -8.35 6.35
N LEU A 10 -8.94 -8.55 7.63
CA LEU A 10 -9.31 -7.65 8.72
C LEU A 10 -8.67 -6.26 8.55
N ARG A 11 -7.38 -6.20 8.20
CA ARG A 11 -6.68 -4.94 7.92
C ARG A 11 -7.35 -4.16 6.77
N ARG A 12 -7.74 -4.83 5.69
CA ARG A 12 -8.44 -4.19 4.56
C ARG A 12 -9.84 -3.72 4.92
N ALA A 13 -10.54 -4.44 5.80
CA ALA A 13 -11.84 -4.00 6.30
C ALA A 13 -11.71 -2.71 7.15
N ALA A 14 -10.71 -2.66 8.04
CA ALA A 14 -10.43 -1.47 8.84
C ALA A 14 -10.06 -0.25 7.96
N ILE A 15 -9.21 -0.44 6.95
CA ILE A 15 -8.85 0.64 6.00
C ILE A 15 -10.09 1.18 5.30
N ARG A 16 -10.96 0.32 4.77
CA ARG A 16 -12.18 0.77 4.09
C ARG A 16 -13.14 1.52 5.01
N ARG A 17 -13.19 1.17 6.28
CA ARG A 17 -14.10 1.78 7.26
C ARG A 17 -13.66 3.18 7.69
N HIS A 18 -12.35 3.41 7.84
CA HIS A 18 -11.80 4.66 8.37
C HIS A 18 -11.08 5.50 7.31
N HIS A 19 -11.22 5.17 6.02
CA HIS A 19 -10.48 5.86 4.96
C HIS A 19 -10.86 7.35 4.87
N PRO A 20 -9.90 8.29 4.90
CA PRO A 20 -10.18 9.73 4.84
C PRO A 20 -10.88 10.12 3.53
N ASP A 21 -10.47 9.55 2.40
CA ASP A 21 -11.11 9.83 1.10
C ASP A 21 -12.56 9.29 1.01
N ALA A 22 -12.99 8.44 1.96
CA ALA A 22 -14.37 7.97 2.07
C ALA A 22 -15.17 8.73 3.16
N GLY A 23 -14.63 9.84 3.68
CA GLY A 23 -15.22 10.60 4.79
C GLY A 23 -14.91 10.04 6.18
N GLY A 24 -13.97 9.09 6.28
CA GLY A 24 -13.49 8.55 7.55
C GLY A 24 -12.46 9.45 8.25
N SER A 25 -12.17 9.17 9.52
CA SER A 25 -11.15 9.88 10.27
C SER A 25 -9.76 9.26 10.09
N ALA A 26 -8.78 10.10 9.75
CA ALA A 26 -7.38 9.69 9.67
C ALA A 26 -6.82 9.21 11.02
N THR A 27 -7.24 9.81 12.14
CA THR A 27 -6.80 9.39 13.48
C THR A 27 -7.34 8.01 13.83
N ASP A 28 -8.61 7.74 13.50
CA ASP A 28 -9.25 6.45 13.77
C ASP A 28 -8.64 5.35 12.90
N LEU A 29 -8.27 5.68 11.66
CA LEU A 29 -7.54 4.78 10.78
C LEU A 29 -6.19 4.39 11.37
N LEU A 30 -5.43 5.37 11.88
CA LEU A 30 -4.12 5.13 12.50
C LEU A 30 -4.25 4.28 13.77
N ALA A 31 -5.25 4.58 14.63
CA ALA A 31 -5.54 3.79 15.82
C ALA A 31 -5.92 2.35 15.47
N ALA A 32 -6.78 2.16 14.47
CA ALA A 32 -7.16 0.82 13.99
C ALA A 32 -5.95 0.07 13.41
N LEU A 33 -5.08 0.73 12.65
CA LEU A 33 -3.88 0.12 12.07
C LEU A 33 -2.82 -0.23 13.12
N ALA A 34 -2.71 0.55 14.21
CA ALA A 34 -1.79 0.27 15.31
C ALA A 34 -2.08 -1.09 15.97
N THR A 35 -3.35 -1.51 16.06
CA THR A 35 -3.74 -2.84 16.59
C THR A 35 -3.20 -4.00 15.74
N PHE A 36 -2.99 -3.79 14.44
CA PHE A 36 -2.41 -4.80 13.54
C PHE A 36 -0.87 -4.72 13.48
N ALA A 37 -0.29 -3.57 13.83
CA ALA A 37 1.16 -3.33 13.80
C ALA A 37 1.91 -4.08 14.93
N GLY A 38 1.24 -4.39 16.04
CA GLY A 38 1.82 -5.11 17.18
C GLY A 38 2.37 -6.52 16.90
N GLY A 39 2.19 -7.06 15.68
CA GLY A 39 2.70 -8.37 15.30
C GLY A 39 3.63 -8.40 14.08
N ARG A 40 3.74 -7.35 13.27
CA ARG A 40 4.58 -7.36 12.05
C ARG A 40 5.07 -5.97 11.68
N GLY A 41 6.39 -5.78 11.77
CA GLY A 41 7.09 -4.66 11.17
C GLY A 41 6.80 -4.57 9.67
N GLY A 42 6.16 -3.48 9.27
CA GLY A 42 5.90 -3.06 7.89
C GLY A 42 5.63 -1.56 7.90
N PRO A 43 6.08 -0.81 6.88
CA PRO A 43 6.69 0.50 7.07
C PRO A 43 5.66 1.55 7.44
N ALA A 44 5.77 2.06 8.66
CA ALA A 44 5.30 3.38 8.99
C ALA A 44 6.14 4.38 8.18
N THR A 45 5.49 5.13 7.31
CA THR A 45 6.10 6.30 6.68
C THR A 45 6.37 7.34 7.77
N SER A 46 7.59 7.26 8.30
CA SER A 46 8.40 8.30 8.95
C SER A 46 7.74 9.19 10.00
N SER A 47 8.10 8.95 11.26
CA SER A 47 8.84 9.97 12.03
C SER A 47 9.75 9.27 13.04
N SER A 48 10.93 9.86 13.21
CA SER A 48 12.08 9.36 13.94
C SER A 48 11.79 8.98 15.40
N GLN A 49 12.06 7.73 15.78
CA GLN A 49 12.71 7.33 17.04
C GLN A 49 12.65 5.81 17.18
N GLY A 50 13.79 5.19 17.46
CA GLY A 50 13.86 3.78 17.87
C GLY A 50 14.54 2.88 16.85
N ALA A 51 15.72 2.39 17.23
CA ALA A 51 16.56 1.44 16.53
C ALA A 51 15.78 0.29 15.85
N GLY A 52 15.80 0.26 14.50
CA GLY A 52 15.28 -0.81 13.67
C GLY A 52 16.36 -1.36 12.73
N PRO A 53 16.19 -2.58 12.19
CA PRO A 53 17.22 -3.25 11.38
C PRO A 53 17.61 -2.42 10.16
N GLU A 54 18.91 -2.37 9.88
CA GLU A 54 19.55 -1.57 8.84
C GLU A 54 18.89 -1.79 7.47
N VAL A 55 18.10 -0.82 7.02
CA VAL A 55 17.49 -0.85 5.69
C VAL A 55 18.52 -0.38 4.67
N ARG A 56 19.04 -1.31 3.88
CA ARG A 56 19.92 -0.99 2.74
C ARG A 56 19.11 -0.77 1.47
N PHE A 57 19.07 0.47 1.01
CA PHE A 57 18.51 0.81 -0.30
C PHE A 57 19.45 0.35 -1.41
N VAL A 58 19.14 -0.79 -2.02
CA VAL A 58 19.91 -1.30 -3.17
C VAL A 58 19.34 -0.71 -4.45
N ARG A 59 20.17 0.04 -5.17
CA ARG A 59 19.81 0.64 -6.45
C ARG A 59 19.75 -0.45 -7.53
N ARG A 60 18.55 -0.84 -7.98
CA ARG A 60 18.33 -1.79 -9.08
C ARG A 60 17.74 -1.09 -10.31
N PRO A 61 18.58 -0.60 -11.25
CA PRO A 61 18.13 0.21 -12.39
C PRO A 61 17.18 -0.54 -13.33
N THR A 62 17.40 -1.84 -13.53
CA THR A 62 16.57 -2.67 -14.43
C THR A 62 15.16 -2.95 -13.89
N GLY A 63 15.01 -2.99 -12.55
CA GLY A 63 13.70 -3.22 -11.92
C GLY A 63 12.75 -2.04 -12.11
N LEU A 64 13.28 -0.82 -11.98
CA LEU A 64 12.52 0.42 -12.19
C LEU A 64 12.12 0.58 -13.66
N GLN A 65 13.01 0.24 -14.60
CA GLN A 65 12.69 0.24 -16.03
C GLN A 65 11.55 -0.72 -16.38
N ARG A 66 11.53 -1.95 -15.82
CA ARG A 66 10.43 -2.91 -16.01
C ARG A 66 9.10 -2.38 -15.48
N LEU A 67 9.11 -1.70 -14.33
CA LEU A 67 7.92 -1.08 -13.76
C LEU A 67 7.38 0.03 -14.67
N LEU A 68 8.25 0.91 -15.15
CA LEU A 68 7.86 1.99 -16.06
C LEU A 68 7.28 1.45 -17.38
N LEU A 69 7.85 0.37 -17.93
CA LEU A 69 7.31 -0.32 -19.11
C LEU A 69 5.91 -0.89 -18.87
N LEU A 70 5.66 -1.48 -17.70
CA LEU A 70 4.34 -2.00 -17.34
C LEU A 70 3.28 -0.89 -17.24
N VAL A 71 3.66 0.26 -16.68
CA VAL A 71 2.76 1.43 -16.59
C VAL A 71 2.46 1.98 -17.98
N ARG A 72 3.48 2.13 -18.83
CA ARG A 72 3.34 2.67 -20.19
C ARG A 72 2.47 1.78 -21.07
N THR A 73 2.63 0.46 -21.01
CA THR A 73 1.82 -0.51 -21.78
C THR A 73 0.37 -0.57 -21.32
N ARG A 74 0.07 -0.26 -20.07
CA ARG A 74 -1.32 -0.15 -19.58
C ARG A 74 -2.02 1.13 -20.05
N SER A 75 -1.29 2.23 -20.10
CA SER A 75 -1.84 3.53 -20.54
C SER A 75 -2.27 3.51 -22.01
N THR A 76 -1.48 2.87 -22.89
CA THR A 76 -1.82 2.76 -24.32
C THR A 76 -3.07 1.90 -24.58
N ARG A 77 -3.36 0.93 -23.71
CA ARG A 77 -4.55 0.08 -23.83
C ARG A 77 -5.85 0.81 -23.47
N SER A 78 -5.77 1.90 -22.71
CA SER A 78 -6.93 2.71 -22.32
C SER A 78 -7.37 3.72 -23.40
N SER A 79 -6.54 3.96 -24.41
CA SER A 79 -6.81 4.92 -25.49
C SER A 79 -7.42 4.26 -26.73
N ARG A 80 -8.37 3.33 -26.55
CA ARG A 80 -9.29 2.99 -27.64
C ARG A 80 -10.42 4.02 -27.60
N PRO A 81 -10.58 4.87 -28.63
CA PRO A 81 -11.67 5.82 -28.66
C PRO A 81 -12.99 5.04 -28.59
N ARG A 82 -13.83 5.37 -27.61
CA ARG A 82 -15.21 4.91 -27.55
C ARG A 82 -15.88 5.41 -28.83
N ARG A 83 -16.14 4.54 -29.80
CA ARG A 83 -17.08 4.82 -30.89
C ARG A 83 -18.43 5.03 -30.22
N VAL A 84 -18.88 6.28 -30.16
CA VAL A 84 -20.28 6.61 -29.90
C VAL A 84 -20.99 6.32 -31.22
N VAL A 85 -21.84 5.30 -31.22
CA VAL A 85 -22.79 4.98 -32.29
C VAL A 85 -24.16 5.42 -31.80
#